data_AF-A0A6L8FBA1-F1
#
_entry.id   AF-A0A6L8FBA1-F1
#
_cell.length_a   1.000
_cell.length_b   1.000
_cell.length_c   1.000
_cell.angle_alpha   90.00
_cell.angle_beta   90.00
_cell.angle_gamma   90.00
#
_symmetry.space_group_name_H-M   'P 1'
#
loop_
_entity.id
_entity.type
_entity.pdbx_description
1 polymer ?
#
loop_
_entity_poly.entity_id
_entity_poly.type
_entity_poly.pdbx_seq_one_letter_code
_entity_poly.pdbx_strand_id
1 'polypeptide(L)'
;MLHFSEQGGTHSMAGYMIDTAAAIDGLTAEGIPANQARAIVRTVAQRNEEVATMSDILAVKSDIRGLGADIRAIRADMRALESRLNMKIYLMAASVVAALKALEYLGI
;
A
#
# COMPACT_ATOMS: atom_id res chain seq x y z
N MET A 1 -34.26 -13.84 -5.82
CA MET A 1 -33.76 -12.48 -6.06
C MET A 1 -32.55 -12.30 -5.16
N LEU A 2 -31.35 -12.47 -5.73
CA LEU A 2 -30.08 -12.43 -5.01
C LEU A 2 -29.65 -10.98 -4.87
N HIS A 3 -29.62 -10.45 -3.65
CA HIS A 3 -28.91 -9.21 -3.35
C HIS A 3 -27.52 -9.58 -2.83
N PHE A 4 -26.53 -9.40 -3.70
CA PHE A 4 -25.13 -9.23 -3.32
C PHE A 4 -25.01 -7.87 -2.64
N SER A 5 -24.57 -7.85 -1.38
CA SER A 5 -24.06 -6.65 -0.73
C SER A 5 -22.59 -6.89 -0.43
N GLU A 6 -21.74 -6.12 -1.08
CA GLU A 6 -20.32 -5.99 -0.82
C GLU A 6 -20.07 -5.78 0.68
N GLN A 7 -19.32 -6.69 1.30
CA GLN A 7 -18.57 -6.35 2.50
C GLN A 7 -17.10 -6.35 2.14
N GLY A 8 -16.60 -5.15 1.82
CA GLY A 8 -15.20 -4.78 2.02
C GLY A 8 -14.90 -4.80 3.51
N GLY A 9 -14.80 -6.00 4.08
CA GLY A 9 -14.37 -6.21 5.45
C GLY A 9 -12.86 -6.22 5.47
N THR A 10 -12.25 -5.08 5.80
CA THR A 10 -10.91 -5.03 6.38
C THR A 10 -10.81 -6.14 7.40
N HIS A 11 -10.00 -7.16 7.12
CA HIS A 11 -9.72 -8.22 8.07
C HIS A 11 -8.98 -7.60 9.24
N SER A 12 -9.73 -7.09 10.22
CA SER A 12 -9.23 -6.80 11.55
C SER A 12 -8.86 -8.15 12.13
N MET A 13 -7.60 -8.55 11.90
CA MET A 13 -6.94 -9.60 12.67
C MET A 13 -6.83 -9.07 14.10
N ALA A 14 -7.92 -9.15 14.85
CA ALA A 14 -7.92 -8.97 16.29
C ALA A 14 -6.82 -9.88 16.82
N GLY A 15 -5.72 -9.29 17.27
CA GLY A 15 -4.60 -10.03 17.82
C GLY A 15 -5.14 -10.95 18.89
N TYR A 16 -5.08 -12.26 18.64
CA TYR A 16 -5.35 -13.27 19.66
C TYR A 16 -4.20 -13.18 20.66
N MET A 17 -4.28 -12.21 21.57
CA MET A 17 -3.40 -12.17 22.72
C MET A 17 -3.73 -13.41 23.56
N ILE A 18 -2.78 -14.33 23.63
CA ILE A 18 -2.90 -15.49 24.50
C ILE A 18 -2.86 -14.96 25.93
N ASP A 19 -3.96 -15.10 26.66
CA ASP A 19 -3.92 -15.01 28.11
C ASP A 19 -3.07 -16.16 28.63
N THR A 20 -1.80 -15.84 28.89
CA THR A 20 -0.77 -16.81 29.24
C THR A 20 -1.11 -17.48 30.57
N ALA A 21 -1.73 -16.75 31.50
CA ALA A 21 -2.11 -17.29 32.80
C ALA A 21 -3.26 -18.29 32.65
N ALA A 22 -4.33 -17.91 31.97
CA ALA A 22 -5.46 -18.81 31.71
C ALA A 22 -5.04 -20.06 30.90
N ALA A 23 -4.12 -19.91 29.95
CA ALA A 23 -3.59 -21.03 29.17
C ALA A 23 -2.74 -22.00 30.02
N ILE A 24 -1.91 -21.49 30.95
CA ILE A 24 -1.14 -22.32 31.87
C ILE A 24 -2.09 -23.06 32.83
N ASP A 25 -3.09 -22.36 33.38
CA ASP A 25 -4.06 -22.93 34.32
C ASP A 25 -4.88 -24.05 33.65
N GLY A 26 -5.32 -23.84 32.41
CA GLY A 26 -6.01 -24.87 31.62
C GLY A 26 -5.15 -26.12 31.37
N LEU A 27 -3.90 -25.94 30.95
CA LEU A 27 -2.98 -27.08 30.74
C LEU A 27 -2.69 -27.82 32.05
N THR A 28 -2.57 -27.09 33.16
CA THR A 28 -2.35 -27.69 34.48
C THR A 28 -3.58 -28.43 34.98
N ALA A 29 -4.78 -27.94 34.70
CA ALA A 29 -6.05 -28.63 35.00
C ALA A 29 -6.21 -29.94 34.21
N GLU A 30 -5.63 -30.01 33.00
CA GLU A 30 -5.54 -31.22 32.18
C GLU A 30 -4.40 -32.18 32.63
N GLY A 31 -3.75 -31.89 33.76
CA GLY A 31 -2.72 -32.75 34.36
C GLY A 31 -1.31 -32.54 33.81
N ILE A 32 -1.08 -31.51 32.98
CA ILE A 32 0.27 -31.17 32.52
C ILE A 32 1.03 -30.48 33.67
N PRO A 33 2.24 -30.93 34.02
CA PRO A 33 3.05 -30.27 35.04
C PRO A 33 3.28 -28.79 34.72
N ALA A 34 3.18 -27.91 35.74
CA ALA A 34 3.20 -26.46 35.55
C ALA A 34 4.47 -25.95 34.82
N ASN A 35 5.62 -26.61 35.00
CA ASN A 35 6.85 -26.31 34.27
C ASN A 35 6.75 -26.63 32.77
N GLN A 36 6.10 -27.74 32.40
CA GLN A 36 5.83 -28.10 31.01
C GLN A 36 4.77 -27.18 30.39
N ALA A 37 3.69 -26.87 31.12
CA ALA A 37 2.65 -25.95 30.68
C ALA A 37 3.25 -24.56 30.35
N ARG A 38 4.10 -24.03 31.23
CA ARG A 38 4.83 -22.76 30.98
C ARG A 38 5.71 -22.82 29.74
N ALA A 39 6.44 -23.92 29.53
CA ALA A 39 7.29 -24.08 28.37
C ALA A 39 6.47 -24.10 27.06
N ILE A 40 5.35 -24.84 27.05
CA ILE A 40 4.45 -24.93 25.89
C ILE A 40 3.87 -23.56 25.56
N VAL A 41 3.26 -22.87 26.53
CA VAL A 41 2.63 -21.56 26.31
C VAL A 41 3.66 -20.54 25.83
N ARG A 42 4.88 -20.56 26.37
CA ARG A 42 5.96 -19.67 25.91
C ARG A 42 6.32 -19.91 24.44
N THR A 43 6.47 -21.17 24.02
CA THR A 43 6.77 -21.50 22.62
C THR A 43 5.63 -21.09 21.68
N VAL A 44 4.38 -21.29 22.09
CA VAL A 44 3.21 -20.90 21.28
C VAL A 44 3.10 -19.38 21.19
N ALA A 45 3.28 -18.65 22.30
CA ALA A 45 3.28 -17.19 22.31
C ALA A 45 4.36 -16.63 21.37
N GLN A 46 5.59 -17.15 21.45
CA GLN A 46 6.68 -16.74 20.57
C GLN A 46 6.35 -16.99 19.09
N ARG A 47 5.83 -18.17 18.74
CA ARG A 47 5.43 -18.45 17.34
C ARG A 47 4.30 -17.54 16.87
N ASN A 48 3.36 -17.19 17.74
CA ASN A 48 2.29 -16.26 17.38
C ASN A 48 2.82 -14.85 17.11
N GLU A 49 3.81 -14.38 17.88
CA GLU A 49 4.49 -13.11 17.61
C GLU A 49 5.25 -13.15 16.26
N GLU A 50 5.93 -14.27 15.94
CA GLU A 50 6.59 -14.46 14.65
C GLU A 50 5.60 -14.43 13.48
N VAL A 51 4.43 -15.08 13.62
CA VAL A 51 3.36 -15.08 12.62
C VAL A 51 2.75 -13.69 12.44
N ALA A 52 2.50 -12.97 13.54
CA ALA A 52 2.01 -11.58 13.49
C ALA A 52 3.01 -10.69 12.73
N THR A 53 4.31 -10.80 13.06
CA THR A 53 5.37 -10.07 12.37
C THR A 53 5.42 -10.41 10.87
N MET A 54 5.25 -11.69 10.51
CA MET A 54 5.19 -12.09 9.10
C MET A 54 4.01 -11.46 8.37
N SER A 55 2.84 -11.39 9.02
CA SER A 55 1.66 -10.72 8.47
C SER A 55 1.93 -9.24 8.19
N ASP A 56 2.55 -8.54 9.14
CA ASP A 56 2.90 -7.12 8.98
C ASP A 56 3.91 -6.93 7.84
N ILE A 57 4.90 -7.81 7.71
CA ILE A 57 5.86 -7.80 6.59
C ILE A 57 5.14 -7.96 5.25
N LEU A 58 4.13 -8.84 5.16
CA LEU A 58 3.34 -9.03 3.94
C LEU A 58 2.50 -7.80 3.61
N ALA A 59 1.91 -7.15 4.62
CA ALA A 59 1.17 -5.89 4.44
C ALA A 59 2.09 -4.79 3.91
N VAL A 60 3.24 -4.56 4.55
CA VAL A 60 4.26 -3.59 4.10
C VAL A 60 4.74 -3.90 2.67
N LYS A 61 4.93 -5.18 2.32
CA LYS A 61 5.30 -5.58 0.95
C LYS A 61 4.20 -5.25 -0.07
N SER A 62 2.94 -5.37 0.31
CA SER A 62 1.80 -4.96 -0.52
C SER A 62 1.81 -3.44 -0.73
N ASP A 63 1.99 -2.67 0.33
CA ASP A 63 2.04 -1.20 0.27
C ASP A 63 3.18 -0.71 -0.61
N ILE A 64 4.38 -1.30 -0.48
CA ILE A 64 5.54 -0.98 -1.34
C ILE A 64 5.22 -1.25 -2.83
N ARG A 65 4.48 -2.31 -3.14
CA ARG A 65 4.05 -2.58 -4.53
C ARG A 65 3.05 -1.54 -5.03
N GLY A 66 2.12 -1.13 -4.17
CA GLY A 66 1.18 -0.03 -4.43
C GLY A 66 1.91 1.27 -4.74
N LEU A 67 2.82 1.70 -3.86
CA LEU A 67 3.67 2.88 -4.07
C LEU A 67 4.48 2.78 -5.37
N GLY A 68 4.97 1.59 -5.71
CA GLY A 68 5.65 1.36 -6.99
C GLY A 68 4.75 1.60 -8.21
N ALA A 69 3.45 1.29 -8.13
CA ALA A 69 2.48 1.59 -9.18
C ALA A 69 2.19 3.09 -9.27
N ASP A 70 2.03 3.76 -8.13
CA ASP A 70 1.78 5.21 -8.08
C ASP A 70 2.95 6.01 -8.67
N ILE A 71 4.19 5.63 -8.35
CA ILE A 71 5.38 6.26 -8.94
C ILE A 71 5.41 6.11 -10.46
N ARG A 72 4.98 4.97 -11.00
CA ARG A 72 4.89 4.77 -12.46
C ARG A 72 3.82 5.66 -13.08
N ALA A 73 2.67 5.80 -12.43
CA ALA A 73 1.60 6.68 -12.89
C ALA A 73 2.05 8.14 -12.90
N ILE A 74 2.63 8.62 -11.80
CA ILE A 74 3.17 10.00 -11.70
C ILE A 74 4.21 10.27 -12.79
N ARG A 75 5.10 9.31 -13.07
CA ARG A 75 6.09 9.46 -14.15
C ARG A 75 5.43 9.58 -15.54
N ALA A 76 4.35 8.86 -15.78
CA ALA A 76 3.60 8.97 -17.03
C ALA A 76 2.93 10.34 -17.15
N ASP A 77 2.33 10.84 -16.07
CA ASP A 77 1.71 12.16 -16.02
C ASP A 77 2.71 13.29 -16.24
N MET A 78 3.90 13.21 -15.64
CA MET A 78 4.98 14.17 -15.88
C MET A 78 5.38 14.23 -17.35
N ARG A 79 5.56 13.08 -18.01
CA ARG A 79 5.88 13.04 -19.46
C ARG A 79 4.77 13.64 -20.31
N ALA A 80 3.51 13.38 -19.95
CA ALA A 80 2.37 13.96 -20.64
C ALA A 80 2.34 15.49 -20.47
N LEU A 81 2.65 15.99 -19.28
CA LEU A 81 2.73 17.43 -19.00
C LEU A 81 3.87 18.10 -19.79
N GLU A 82 5.06 17.50 -19.81
CA GLU A 82 6.20 17.97 -20.61
C GLU A 82 5.83 18.06 -22.10
N SER A 83 5.19 17.01 -22.64
CA SER A 83 4.74 17.00 -24.04
C SER A 83 3.75 18.14 -24.33
N ARG A 84 2.76 18.36 -23.44
CA ARG A 84 1.79 19.46 -23.57
C ARG A 84 2.46 20.82 -23.53
N LEU A 85 3.42 21.02 -22.63
CA LEU A 85 4.17 22.26 -22.52
C LEU A 85 4.99 22.53 -23.79
N ASN A 86 5.72 21.53 -24.27
CA ASN A 86 6.51 21.64 -25.50
C ASN A 86 5.61 22.00 -26.70
N MET A 87 4.46 21.33 -26.84
CA MET A 87 3.51 21.65 -27.91
C MET A 87 3.00 23.09 -27.82
N LYS A 88 2.66 23.58 -26.62
CA LYS A 88 2.25 24.97 -26.43
C LYS A 88 3.35 25.96 -26.79
N ILE A 89 4.60 25.68 -26.42
CA ILE A 89 5.75 26.51 -26.77
C ILE A 89 5.93 26.56 -28.28
N TYR A 90 5.86 25.42 -28.97
CA TYR A 90 5.95 25.39 -30.43
C TYR A 90 4.82 26.17 -31.12
N LEU A 91 3.58 26.04 -30.64
CA LEU A 91 2.44 26.80 -31.16
C LEU A 91 2.61 28.30 -30.95
N MET A 92 3.07 28.72 -29.76
CA MET A 92 3.38 30.12 -29.49
C MET A 92 4.48 30.63 -30.42
N ALA A 93 5.59 29.91 -30.56
CA ALA A 93 6.69 30.27 -31.45
C ALA A 93 6.22 30.40 -32.91
N ALA A 94 5.42 29.46 -33.39
CA ALA A 94 4.85 29.50 -34.74
C ALA A 94 3.94 30.73 -34.94
N SER A 95 3.10 31.05 -33.94
CA SER A 95 2.22 32.22 -34.00
C SER A 95 2.99 33.54 -34.04
N VAL A 96 4.06 33.66 -33.26
CA VAL A 96 4.95 34.83 -33.26
C VAL A 96 5.62 34.98 -34.63
N VAL A 97 6.17 33.90 -35.19
CA VAL A 97 6.79 33.92 -36.54
C VAL A 97 5.77 34.33 -37.61
N ALA A 98 4.54 33.81 -37.54
CA ALA A 98 3.48 34.17 -38.47
C ALA A 98 3.10 35.66 -38.36
N ALA A 99 2.99 36.19 -37.13
CA ALA A 99 2.71 37.60 -36.90
C ALA A 99 3.82 38.51 -37.44
N LEU A 100 5.09 38.16 -37.22
CA LEU A 100 6.24 38.91 -37.75
C LEU A 100 6.24 38.93 -39.29
N LYS A 101 5.98 37.79 -39.95
CA LYS A 101 5.87 37.75 -41.41
C LYS A 101 4.70 38.57 -41.94
N ALA A 102 3.59 38.62 -41.21
CA ALA A 102 2.45 39.43 -41.60
C ALA A 102 2.76 40.93 -41.53
N LEU A 103 3.52 41.37 -40.52
CA LEU A 103 3.99 42.76 -40.41
C LEU A 103 4.93 43.13 -41.57
N GLU A 104 5.90 42.25 -41.87
CA GLU A 104 6.80 42.43 -43.01
C GLU A 104 6.04 42.58 -44.34
N TYR A 105 4.98 41.79 -44.55
CA TYR A 105 4.13 41.90 -45.74
C TYR A 105 3.35 43.22 -45.82
N LEU A 106 3.00 43.80 -44.67
CA LEU A 106 2.33 45.10 -44.58
C LEU A 106 3.29 46.29 -44.68
N GLY A 107 4.61 46.05 -44.77
CA GLY A 107 5.63 47.09 -44.85
C GLY A 107 5.78 47.92 -43.57
N ILE A 108 5.38 47.35 -42.42
CA ILE A 108 5.52 47.92 -41.07
C ILE A 108 6.69 47.21 -40.38
#